data_AF-A0A9Q0NTI2-F1
#
_entry.id   AF-A0A9Q0NTI2-F1
#
_cell.length_a   1.000
_cell.length_b   1.000
_cell.length_c   1.000
_cell.angle_alpha   90.00
_cell.angle_beta   90.00
_cell.angle_gamma   90.00
#
_symmetry.space_group_name_H-M   'P 1'
#
loop_
_entity.id
_entity.type
_entity.pdbx_description
1 polymer ?
#
loop_
_entity_poly.entity_id
_entity_poly.type
_entity_poly.pdbx_seq_one_letter_code
_entity_poly.pdbx_strand_id
1 'polypeptide(L)'
;MWKMPIPISIYTTICRHFSSSLPKRPIFTSVPWKYKNQAIKLAQQALTDYLHSTRSLPYTYADQVSKNSLVSLSNLVSNIHFTSPTFATSLQKYLRYHPINELEFFYESIGIDYDEVSEFLSNDKFYISEEGSAINVSCVLCAFGFPWNKLGVLYKEDKRVFSMSEEEVKSRLRGLKGFRFSTTSVIGISLAFPFVLRGELSGEVGALFDDLKRVFVDFDLESCVEGNVDAWYEVLEVLVQKAEYFCKFGVRKEDVGLLLLKKPEILDFQLEGQVISVKGLLKHFGLSAEELKSVAQNYGHVFGRNKIANLPHVMRAMELHEWFFNKIKDGNLHLLASYAISDPDEDLDENYRDSLERIQRTRTPMHTMNKLEFLHAIGFGENALTIKVLTDLHGTGSELQERVDCLLRYGIVFSKLCSMIRRMPKILSQKPEILQQKLNYLCEDMKSSLQYLDIFPSFLCFNLDNRIKPRHRFHMWLTERGLCKHEYSIASIVATSDKSFVARLHVIHPDAPKLWVDFSRTKSPLKDGEQ
;
A
#
# COMPACT_ATOMS: atom_id res chain seq x y z
N MET A 1 26.55 -26.43 -20.55
CA MET A 1 26.28 -25.02 -20.23
C MET A 1 26.53 -24.84 -18.75
N TRP A 2 27.54 -24.05 -18.40
CA TRP A 2 27.97 -23.85 -17.02
C TRP A 2 26.91 -23.03 -16.28
N LYS A 3 26.27 -23.62 -15.25
CA LYS A 3 25.46 -22.87 -14.29
C LYS A 3 26.41 -21.91 -13.57
N MET A 4 26.26 -20.61 -13.77
CA MET A 4 26.86 -19.65 -12.85
C MET A 4 26.17 -19.82 -11.50
N PRO A 5 26.89 -20.06 -10.41
CA PRO A 5 26.28 -20.04 -9.10
C PRO A 5 25.80 -18.61 -8.84
N ILE A 6 24.49 -18.43 -8.64
CA ILE A 6 23.96 -17.20 -8.05
C ILE A 6 24.45 -17.21 -6.61
N PRO A 7 25.39 -16.33 -6.20
CA PRO A 7 26.15 -16.59 -4.98
C PRO A 7 25.35 -16.20 -3.75
N ILE A 8 25.80 -16.74 -2.60
CA ILE A 8 25.69 -16.29 -1.18
C ILE A 8 25.54 -14.75 -0.97
N SER A 9 25.89 -13.96 -1.98
CA SER A 9 25.62 -12.52 -2.15
C SER A 9 24.16 -12.11 -1.92
N ILE A 10 23.15 -12.82 -2.47
CA ILE A 10 21.74 -12.39 -2.36
C ILE A 10 21.28 -12.43 -0.89
N TYR A 11 21.47 -13.55 -0.19
CA TYR A 11 21.13 -13.66 1.24
C TYR A 11 21.87 -12.60 2.08
N THR A 12 23.18 -12.43 1.87
CA THR A 12 23.96 -11.45 2.63
C THR A 12 23.52 -10.00 2.35
N THR A 13 23.03 -9.72 1.14
CA THR A 13 22.54 -8.40 0.72
C THR A 13 21.12 -8.15 1.24
N ILE A 14 20.25 -9.16 1.17
CA ILE A 14 18.91 -9.16 1.79
C ILE A 14 19.03 -8.96 3.30
N CYS A 15 19.83 -9.74 4.04
CA CYS A 15 19.98 -9.57 5.48
C CYS A 15 20.53 -8.19 5.89
N ARG A 16 21.34 -7.53 5.03
CA ARG A 16 21.78 -6.14 5.25
C ARG A 16 20.64 -5.14 5.06
N HIS A 17 19.72 -5.41 4.13
CA HIS A 17 18.56 -4.57 3.85
C HIS A 17 17.48 -4.66 4.94
N PHE A 18 17.28 -5.83 5.54
CA PHE A 18 16.28 -6.07 6.59
C PHE A 18 16.83 -5.95 8.02
N SER A 19 18.12 -5.63 8.18
CA SER A 19 18.69 -5.21 9.47
C SER A 19 18.25 -3.78 9.84
N SER A 20 16.95 -3.50 9.82
CA SER A 20 16.41 -2.31 10.46
C SER A 20 16.48 -2.52 11.96
N SER A 21 17.45 -1.90 12.62
CA SER A 21 17.46 -1.84 14.08
C SER A 21 16.22 -1.07 14.53
N LEU A 22 15.23 -1.78 15.06
CA LEU A 22 14.12 -1.16 15.79
C LEU A 22 14.72 -0.18 16.82
N PRO A 23 14.11 1.02 17.01
CA PRO A 23 14.58 1.96 18.00
C PRO A 23 14.63 1.26 19.37
N LYS A 24 15.83 1.07 19.90
CA LYS A 24 16.03 0.40 21.19
C LYS A 24 15.44 1.29 22.27
N ARG A 25 14.25 0.94 22.76
CA ARG A 25 13.66 1.57 23.93
C ARG A 25 14.59 1.39 25.13
N PRO A 26 14.73 2.41 25.99
CA PRO A 26 15.50 2.26 27.22
C PRO A 26 14.74 1.32 28.18
N ILE A 27 15.25 0.11 28.36
CA ILE A 27 14.65 -0.92 29.21
C ILE A 27 15.23 -0.82 30.64
N PHE A 28 14.40 -1.08 31.66
CA PHE A 28 14.77 -1.08 33.09
C PHE A 28 15.45 0.23 33.53
N THR A 29 14.85 1.38 33.21
CA THR A 29 15.37 2.70 33.61
C THR A 29 15.35 2.94 35.12
N SER A 30 14.42 2.31 35.84
CA SER A 30 14.31 2.34 37.31
C SER A 30 15.40 1.54 38.04
N VAL A 31 16.18 0.71 37.33
CA VAL A 31 17.22 -0.15 37.91
C VAL A 31 18.61 0.42 37.62
N PRO A 32 19.51 0.50 38.61
CA PRO A 32 20.89 0.93 38.39
C PRO A 32 21.60 0.04 37.36
N TRP A 33 22.36 0.66 36.44
CA TRP A 33 22.97 -0.01 35.29
C TRP A 33 23.75 -1.28 35.65
N LYS A 34 24.46 -1.27 36.79
CA LYS A 34 25.27 -2.40 37.30
C LYS A 34 24.43 -3.67 37.56
N TYR A 35 23.15 -3.52 37.90
CA TYR A 35 22.27 -4.65 38.24
C TYR A 35 21.25 -4.98 37.15
N LYS A 36 21.22 -4.24 36.01
CA LYS A 36 20.19 -4.41 34.97
C LYS A 36 20.07 -5.84 34.45
N ASN A 37 21.19 -6.47 34.07
CA ASN A 37 21.17 -7.85 33.54
C ASN A 37 20.67 -8.86 34.58
N GLN A 38 21.00 -8.65 35.86
CA GLN A 38 20.51 -9.50 36.94
C GLN A 38 19.02 -9.27 37.19
N ALA A 39 18.57 -8.01 37.20
CA ALA A 39 17.17 -7.65 37.36
C ALA A 39 16.29 -8.20 36.24
N ILE A 40 16.77 -8.15 34.99
CA ILE A 40 16.08 -8.76 33.82
C ILE A 40 15.89 -10.25 34.04
N LYS A 41 16.96 -10.99 34.37
CA LYS A 41 16.88 -12.44 34.61
C LYS A 41 15.92 -12.79 35.75
N LEU A 42 15.95 -12.03 36.84
CA LEU A 42 15.06 -12.24 37.99
C LEU A 42 13.60 -11.92 37.64
N ALA A 43 13.34 -10.86 36.88
CA ALA A 43 12.01 -10.49 36.43
C ALA A 43 11.43 -11.52 35.45
N GLN A 44 12.24 -11.98 34.48
CA GLN A 44 11.89 -13.06 33.56
C GLN A 44 11.54 -14.33 34.32
N GLN A 45 12.39 -14.75 35.26
CA GLN A 45 12.14 -15.94 36.06
C GLN A 45 10.85 -15.80 36.90
N ALA A 46 10.64 -14.66 37.56
CA ALA A 46 9.45 -14.42 38.37
C ALA A 46 8.16 -14.47 37.53
N LEU A 47 8.19 -13.92 36.32
CA LEU A 47 7.05 -13.99 35.40
C LEU A 47 6.83 -15.43 34.88
N THR A 48 7.89 -16.15 34.51
CA THR A 48 7.79 -17.56 34.10
C THR A 48 7.17 -18.41 35.21
N ASP A 49 7.64 -18.24 36.45
CA ASP A 49 7.12 -18.97 37.61
C ASP A 49 5.64 -18.63 37.88
N TYR A 50 5.26 -17.36 37.70
CA TYR A 50 3.87 -16.92 37.82
C TYR A 50 2.97 -17.57 36.76
N LEU A 51 3.33 -17.47 35.48
CA LEU A 51 2.56 -18.03 34.36
C LEU A 51 2.48 -19.56 34.46
N HIS A 52 3.57 -20.22 34.85
CA HIS A 52 3.59 -21.66 35.00
C HIS A 52 2.78 -22.14 36.21
N SER A 53 3.09 -21.62 37.39
CA SER A 53 2.53 -22.13 38.66
C SER A 53 1.11 -21.64 38.92
N THR A 54 0.78 -20.41 38.50
CA THR A 54 -0.52 -19.78 38.78
C THR A 54 -1.49 -19.96 37.62
N ARG A 55 -1.00 -19.88 36.37
CA ARG A 55 -1.84 -19.96 35.16
C ARG A 55 -1.80 -21.32 34.46
N SER A 56 -1.04 -22.27 34.99
CA SER A 56 -0.91 -23.62 34.44
C SER A 56 -0.42 -23.66 32.98
N LEU A 57 0.28 -22.60 32.52
CA LEU A 57 0.90 -22.59 31.22
C LEU A 57 2.13 -23.54 31.25
N PRO A 58 2.37 -24.37 30.22
CA PRO A 58 3.57 -25.19 30.21
C PRO A 58 4.83 -24.33 30.32
N TYR A 59 5.78 -24.78 31.15
CA TYR A 59 6.96 -23.98 31.51
C TYR A 59 7.71 -23.45 30.29
N THR A 60 7.83 -24.25 29.23
CA THR A 60 8.48 -23.87 27.97
C THR A 60 7.85 -22.63 27.33
N TYR A 61 6.52 -22.51 27.34
CA TYR A 61 5.83 -21.38 26.75
C TYR A 61 5.76 -20.18 27.70
N ALA A 62 5.63 -20.43 29.01
CA ALA A 62 5.79 -19.38 30.02
C ALA A 62 7.16 -18.69 29.95
N ASP A 63 8.21 -19.48 29.69
CA ASP A 63 9.57 -18.99 29.49
C ASP A 63 9.71 -18.20 28.18
N GLN A 64 9.06 -18.63 27.09
CA GLN A 64 9.02 -17.87 25.84
C GLN A 64 8.31 -16.52 26.00
N VAL A 65 7.16 -16.49 26.69
CA VAL A 65 6.44 -15.25 26.97
C VAL A 65 7.35 -14.29 27.72
N SER A 66 7.93 -14.76 28.82
CA SER A 66 8.75 -13.92 29.68
C SER A 66 10.04 -13.42 29.01
N LYS A 67 10.69 -14.24 28.18
CA LYS A 67 11.94 -13.85 27.50
C LYS A 67 11.74 -12.79 26.43
N ASN A 68 10.60 -12.81 25.75
CA ASN A 68 10.34 -11.97 24.58
C ASN A 68 9.47 -10.73 24.89
N SER A 69 9.09 -10.49 26.15
CA SER A 69 8.23 -9.35 26.55
C SER A 69 8.98 -8.32 27.42
N LEU A 70 10.12 -7.81 26.96
CA LEU A 70 11.02 -6.99 27.77
C LEU A 70 10.46 -5.60 28.11
N VAL A 71 9.65 -5.00 27.25
CA VAL A 71 9.03 -3.69 27.49
C VAL A 71 7.93 -3.82 28.54
N SER A 72 7.05 -4.83 28.42
CA SER A 72 6.03 -5.15 29.44
C SER A 72 6.70 -5.45 30.80
N LEU A 73 7.79 -6.23 30.79
CA LEU A 73 8.57 -6.50 32.01
C LEU A 73 9.19 -5.23 32.60
N SER A 74 9.69 -4.33 31.76
CA SER A 74 10.23 -3.04 32.21
C SER A 74 9.16 -2.20 32.90
N ASN A 75 7.95 -2.16 32.33
CA ASN A 75 6.83 -1.42 32.87
C ASN A 75 6.38 -1.99 34.21
N LEU A 76 6.26 -3.32 34.32
CA LEU A 76 6.03 -4.01 35.59
C LEU A 76 7.08 -3.62 36.65
N VAL A 77 8.36 -3.66 36.28
CA VAL A 77 9.48 -3.41 37.20
C VAL A 77 9.56 -1.95 37.64
N SER A 78 9.12 -1.00 36.81
CA SER A 78 9.04 0.42 37.19
C SER A 78 8.09 0.68 38.36
N ASN A 79 7.12 -0.21 38.59
CA ASN A 79 6.19 -0.11 39.72
C ASN A 79 6.75 -0.71 41.02
N ILE A 80 7.98 -1.23 41.02
CA ILE A 80 8.59 -1.92 42.15
C ILE A 80 9.90 -1.24 42.53
N HIS A 81 10.05 -0.90 43.82
CA HIS A 81 11.31 -0.35 44.31
C HIS A 81 12.45 -1.38 44.21
N PHE A 82 13.52 -1.03 43.51
CA PHE A 82 14.67 -1.93 43.32
C PHE A 82 15.57 -1.96 44.57
N THR A 83 15.69 -3.16 45.16
CA THR A 83 16.64 -3.43 46.25
C THR A 83 17.30 -4.79 46.00
N SER A 84 18.59 -4.79 45.64
CA SER A 84 19.33 -5.99 45.17
C SER A 84 19.05 -7.30 45.95
N PRO A 85 19.12 -7.35 47.29
CA PRO A 85 18.90 -8.59 48.04
C PRO A 85 17.43 -9.05 48.10
N THR A 86 16.45 -8.16 47.93
CA THR A 86 15.02 -8.47 48.11
C THR A 86 14.20 -8.36 46.82
N PHE A 87 14.83 -7.94 45.72
CA PHE A 87 14.14 -7.65 44.46
C PHE A 87 13.33 -8.84 43.92
N ALA A 88 13.89 -10.05 43.96
CA ALA A 88 13.20 -11.27 43.53
C ALA A 88 11.94 -11.54 44.34
N THR A 89 12.04 -11.43 45.68
CA THR A 89 10.89 -11.62 46.58
C THR A 89 9.84 -10.52 46.39
N SER A 90 10.27 -9.27 46.18
CA SER A 90 9.37 -8.16 45.88
C SER A 90 8.61 -8.36 44.58
N LEU A 91 9.26 -8.87 43.52
CA LEU A 91 8.63 -9.22 42.24
C LEU A 91 7.57 -10.31 42.40
N GLN A 92 7.94 -11.42 43.04
CA GLN A 92 7.02 -12.54 43.29
C GLN A 92 5.81 -12.08 44.12
N LYS A 93 6.07 -11.26 45.15
CA LYS A 93 5.01 -10.66 45.97
C LYS A 93 4.11 -9.76 45.13
N TYR A 94 4.68 -8.91 44.28
CA TYR A 94 3.93 -8.00 43.42
C TYR A 94 2.98 -8.78 42.50
N LEU A 95 3.49 -9.75 41.74
CA LEU A 95 2.71 -10.60 40.82
C LEU A 95 1.62 -11.41 41.53
N ARG A 96 1.82 -11.78 42.80
CA ARG A 96 0.82 -12.51 43.58
C ARG A 96 -0.36 -11.64 44.02
N TYR A 97 -0.14 -10.35 44.24
CA TYR A 97 -1.14 -9.44 44.83
C TYR A 97 -1.66 -8.37 43.88
N HIS A 98 -1.03 -8.18 42.72
CA HIS A 98 -1.44 -7.21 41.70
C HIS A 98 -1.68 -7.95 40.39
N PRO A 99 -2.93 -8.01 39.89
CA PRO A 99 -3.20 -8.60 38.59
C PRO A 99 -2.50 -7.77 37.51
N ILE A 100 -1.82 -8.47 36.61
CA ILE A 100 -1.18 -7.88 35.44
C ILE A 100 -2.04 -8.17 34.21
N ASN A 101 -1.93 -7.32 33.19
CA ASN A 101 -2.51 -7.61 31.89
C ASN A 101 -1.63 -8.63 31.16
N GLU A 102 -1.91 -9.91 31.32
CA GLU A 102 -1.11 -11.02 30.74
C GLU A 102 -1.11 -10.99 29.21
N LEU A 103 -2.14 -10.39 28.59
CA LEU A 103 -2.23 -10.27 27.14
C LEU A 103 -1.20 -9.29 26.58
N GLU A 104 -0.80 -8.25 27.33
CA GLU A 104 0.30 -7.36 26.93
C GLU A 104 1.61 -8.15 26.77
N PHE A 105 1.92 -8.98 27.77
CA PHE A 105 3.10 -9.85 27.75
C PHE A 105 3.02 -10.86 26.61
N PHE A 106 1.86 -11.49 26.41
CA PHE A 106 1.68 -12.46 25.33
C PHE A 106 1.87 -11.82 23.95
N TYR A 107 1.18 -10.72 23.64
CA TYR A 107 1.26 -10.08 22.33
C TYR A 107 2.65 -9.52 22.04
N GLU A 108 3.29 -8.86 23.00
CA GLU A 108 4.68 -8.44 22.85
C GLU A 108 5.59 -9.66 22.59
N SER A 109 5.40 -10.75 23.35
CA SER A 109 6.27 -11.92 23.25
C SER A 109 6.22 -12.61 21.90
N ILE A 110 5.06 -12.61 21.23
CA ILE A 110 4.93 -13.21 19.89
C ILE A 110 5.48 -12.29 18.77
N GLY A 111 5.93 -11.07 19.11
CA GLY A 111 6.56 -10.14 18.18
C GLY A 111 5.66 -9.01 17.68
N ILE A 112 4.54 -8.71 18.35
CA ILE A 112 3.79 -7.48 18.09
C ILE A 112 4.54 -6.31 18.74
N ASP A 113 4.68 -5.19 18.03
CA ASP A 113 5.34 -4.01 18.59
C ASP A 113 4.53 -3.52 19.80
N TYR A 114 5.22 -3.22 20.90
CA TYR A 114 4.58 -2.80 22.14
C TYR A 114 3.65 -1.59 21.95
N ASP A 115 3.96 -0.66 21.04
CA ASP A 115 3.10 0.50 20.77
C ASP A 115 1.77 0.10 20.13
N GLU A 116 1.78 -0.98 19.36
CA GLU A 116 0.61 -1.49 18.66
C GLU A 116 -0.19 -2.48 19.52
N VAL A 117 0.38 -3.03 20.60
CA VAL A 117 -0.29 -4.01 21.49
C VAL A 117 -1.67 -3.52 21.93
N SER A 118 -1.80 -2.22 22.23
CA SER A 118 -3.08 -1.63 22.65
C SER A 118 -4.21 -1.76 21.63
N GLU A 119 -3.89 -1.90 20.34
CA GLU A 119 -4.85 -2.11 19.25
C GLU A 119 -5.42 -3.53 19.24
N PHE A 120 -4.70 -4.50 19.83
CA PHE A 120 -5.08 -5.92 19.88
C PHE A 120 -5.73 -6.33 21.19
N LEU A 121 -5.67 -5.47 22.21
CA LEU A 121 -6.34 -5.69 23.49
C LEU A 121 -7.84 -5.40 23.36
N SER A 122 -8.66 -6.31 23.87
CA SER A 122 -10.08 -6.02 24.13
C SER A 122 -10.23 -5.38 25.50
N ASN A 123 -11.05 -4.34 25.61
CA ASN A 123 -11.22 -3.53 26.84
C ASN A 123 -11.55 -4.33 28.13
N ASP A 124 -12.09 -5.55 27.98
CA ASP A 124 -12.57 -6.36 29.11
C ASP A 124 -11.73 -7.62 29.38
N LYS A 125 -10.66 -7.89 28.61
CA LYS A 125 -9.82 -9.09 28.80
C LYS A 125 -8.41 -8.74 29.27
N PHE A 126 -7.93 -9.51 30.23
CA PHE A 126 -6.64 -9.29 30.89
C PHE A 126 -5.81 -10.57 31.02
N TYR A 127 -6.41 -11.75 30.82
CA TYR A 127 -5.76 -13.03 31.08
C TYR A 127 -5.57 -13.85 29.80
N ILE A 128 -4.46 -14.57 29.70
CA ILE A 128 -4.17 -15.44 28.54
C ILE A 128 -5.25 -16.52 28.39
N SER A 129 -5.84 -16.98 29.48
CA SER A 129 -6.94 -17.96 29.47
C SER A 129 -8.19 -17.47 28.73
N GLU A 130 -8.41 -16.15 28.64
CA GLU A 130 -9.57 -15.55 27.96
C GLU A 130 -9.38 -15.47 26.43
N GLU A 131 -8.15 -15.66 25.97
CA GLU A 131 -7.73 -15.86 24.58
C GLU A 131 -7.08 -17.26 24.43
N GLY A 132 -7.66 -18.26 25.10
CA GLY A 132 -7.10 -19.62 25.19
C GLY A 132 -6.80 -20.27 23.83
N SER A 133 -7.58 -19.98 22.79
CA SER A 133 -7.30 -20.51 21.44
C SER A 133 -6.01 -19.94 20.86
N ALA A 134 -5.73 -18.65 21.08
CA ALA A 134 -4.56 -17.99 20.51
C ALA A 134 -3.27 -18.54 21.11
N ILE A 135 -3.21 -18.70 22.44
CA ILE A 135 -2.04 -19.30 23.09
C ILE A 135 -1.85 -20.76 22.68
N ASN A 136 -2.93 -21.54 22.56
CA ASN A 136 -2.84 -22.94 22.16
C ASN A 136 -2.33 -23.08 20.72
N VAL A 137 -2.86 -22.28 19.79
CA VAL A 137 -2.35 -22.24 18.41
C VAL A 137 -0.89 -21.79 18.37
N SER A 138 -0.49 -20.78 19.15
CA SER A 138 0.92 -20.37 19.28
C SER A 138 1.81 -21.51 19.76
N CYS A 139 1.34 -22.29 20.74
CA CYS A 139 2.06 -23.47 21.23
C CYS A 139 2.21 -24.52 20.14
N VAL A 140 1.15 -24.81 19.38
CA VAL A 140 1.18 -25.77 18.27
C VAL A 140 2.14 -25.33 17.16
N LEU A 141 2.10 -24.05 16.77
CA LEU A 141 3.01 -23.49 15.76
C LEU A 141 4.45 -23.53 16.25
N CYS A 142 4.71 -23.12 17.50
CA CYS A 142 6.04 -23.20 18.10
C CYS A 142 6.55 -24.64 18.17
N ALA A 143 5.70 -25.60 18.54
CA ALA A 143 6.06 -27.02 18.58
C ALA A 143 6.36 -27.60 17.18
N PHE A 144 5.75 -27.06 16.13
CA PHE A 144 6.08 -27.41 14.75
C PHE A 144 7.42 -26.80 14.29
N GLY A 145 7.88 -25.73 14.94
CA GLY A 145 9.17 -25.08 14.68
C GLY A 145 9.08 -23.60 14.29
N PHE A 146 7.90 -22.98 14.33
CA PHE A 146 7.77 -21.54 14.08
C PHE A 146 8.53 -20.75 15.17
N PRO A 147 9.33 -19.72 14.80
CA PRO A 147 9.94 -18.82 15.76
C PRO A 147 8.85 -18.09 16.56
N TRP A 148 8.93 -18.18 17.89
CA TRP A 148 7.91 -17.63 18.80
C TRP A 148 7.65 -16.14 18.54
N ASN A 149 8.73 -15.37 18.40
CA ASN A 149 8.72 -13.92 18.15
C ASN A 149 8.30 -13.53 16.72
N LYS A 150 7.96 -14.49 15.84
CA LYS A 150 7.40 -14.23 14.50
C LYS A 150 5.92 -14.61 14.40
N LEU A 151 5.32 -15.18 15.45
CA LEU A 151 3.90 -15.53 15.45
C LEU A 151 2.99 -14.29 15.37
N GLY A 152 3.48 -13.13 15.82
CA GLY A 152 2.81 -11.84 15.68
C GLY A 152 2.58 -11.43 14.23
N VAL A 153 3.46 -11.84 13.29
CA VAL A 153 3.26 -11.62 11.84
C VAL A 153 1.98 -12.31 11.39
N LEU A 154 1.80 -13.59 11.75
CA LEU A 154 0.59 -14.34 11.42
C LEU A 154 -0.65 -13.74 12.08
N TYR A 155 -0.52 -13.30 13.34
CA TYR A 155 -1.65 -12.78 14.11
C TYR A 155 -2.18 -11.46 13.53
N LYS A 156 -1.28 -10.56 13.12
CA LYS A 156 -1.64 -9.28 12.50
C LYS A 156 -2.34 -9.48 11.16
N GLU A 157 -1.81 -10.36 10.32
CA GLU A 157 -2.32 -10.59 8.96
C GLU A 157 -3.63 -11.40 8.94
N ASP A 158 -3.72 -12.49 9.70
CA ASP A 158 -4.97 -13.26 9.81
C ASP A 158 -5.20 -13.82 11.21
N LYS A 159 -5.77 -12.98 12.09
CA LYS A 159 -6.20 -13.35 13.46
C LYS A 159 -7.05 -14.63 13.51
N ARG A 160 -7.77 -14.97 12.44
CA ARG A 160 -8.65 -16.16 12.40
C ARG A 160 -7.86 -17.47 12.44
N VAL A 161 -6.57 -17.46 12.10
CA VAL A 161 -5.66 -18.61 12.29
C VAL A 161 -5.59 -18.99 13.77
N PHE A 162 -5.57 -18.00 14.66
CA PHE A 162 -5.47 -18.17 16.12
C PHE A 162 -6.81 -18.47 16.79
N SER A 163 -7.89 -18.56 16.00
CA SER A 163 -9.20 -19.03 16.44
C SER A 163 -9.47 -20.49 16.04
N MET A 164 -8.55 -21.12 15.31
CA MET A 164 -8.66 -22.53 14.92
C MET A 164 -8.39 -23.45 16.12
N SER A 165 -8.87 -24.69 16.03
CA SER A 165 -8.50 -25.73 16.98
C SER A 165 -7.07 -26.23 16.73
N GLU A 166 -6.43 -26.77 17.78
CA GLU A 166 -5.08 -27.34 17.68
C GLU A 166 -4.99 -28.44 16.61
N GLU A 167 -6.03 -29.28 16.50
CA GLU A 167 -6.05 -30.40 15.57
C GLU A 167 -6.21 -29.95 14.12
N GLU A 168 -6.97 -28.88 13.87
CA GLU A 168 -7.05 -28.27 12.54
C GLU A 168 -5.69 -27.73 12.11
N VAL A 169 -4.99 -26.99 12.97
CA VAL A 169 -3.66 -26.45 12.67
C VAL A 169 -2.64 -27.58 12.46
N LYS A 170 -2.61 -28.61 13.31
CA LYS A 170 -1.73 -29.78 13.14
C LYS A 170 -2.03 -30.53 11.84
N SER A 171 -3.31 -30.76 11.53
CA SER A 171 -3.74 -31.39 10.27
C SER A 171 -3.29 -30.57 9.06
N ARG A 172 -3.47 -29.24 9.13
CA ARG A 172 -3.08 -28.31 8.09
C ARG A 172 -1.59 -28.35 7.79
N LEU A 173 -0.75 -28.19 8.81
CA LEU A 173 0.70 -28.19 8.65
C LEU A 173 1.20 -29.53 8.11
N ARG A 174 0.61 -30.65 8.54
CA ARG A 174 0.91 -31.98 7.95
C ARG A 174 0.56 -32.03 6.45
N GLY A 175 -0.58 -31.47 6.06
CA GLY A 175 -0.97 -31.34 4.65
C GLY A 175 0.02 -30.53 3.83
N LEU A 176 0.49 -29.39 4.35
CA LEU A 176 1.47 -28.53 3.68
C LEU A 176 2.83 -29.22 3.47
N LYS A 177 3.27 -30.08 4.41
CA LYS A 177 4.48 -30.92 4.20
C LYS A 177 4.34 -31.89 3.02
N GLY A 178 3.10 -32.20 2.60
CA GLY A 178 2.81 -33.03 1.44
C GLY A 178 3.32 -32.45 0.10
N PHE A 179 3.54 -31.14 0.01
CA PHE A 179 4.05 -30.46 -1.19
C PHE A 179 5.56 -30.66 -1.44
N ARG A 180 6.23 -31.52 -0.67
CA ARG A 180 7.68 -31.83 -0.76
C ARG A 180 8.61 -30.65 -0.39
N PHE A 181 8.11 -29.70 0.38
CA PHE A 181 8.93 -28.69 1.03
C PHE A 181 9.44 -29.18 2.39
N SER A 182 10.61 -28.70 2.80
CA SER A 182 11.14 -28.97 4.14
C SER A 182 10.27 -28.32 5.22
N THR A 183 10.41 -28.73 6.49
CA THR A 183 9.68 -28.10 7.60
C THR A 183 9.97 -26.60 7.67
N THR A 184 11.22 -26.19 7.49
CA THR A 184 11.65 -24.78 7.55
C THR A 184 11.08 -23.97 6.40
N SER A 185 11.01 -24.55 5.20
CA SER A 185 10.34 -23.94 4.05
C SER A 185 8.84 -23.75 4.29
N VAL A 186 8.14 -24.77 4.80
CA VAL A 186 6.71 -24.66 5.12
C VAL A 186 6.46 -23.55 6.13
N ILE A 187 7.32 -23.42 7.15
CA ILE A 187 7.23 -22.36 8.15
C ILE A 187 7.43 -20.99 7.48
N GLY A 188 8.50 -20.81 6.69
CA GLY A 188 8.77 -19.54 6.01
C GLY A 188 7.67 -19.13 5.03
N ILE A 189 7.13 -20.08 4.25
CA ILE A 189 5.99 -19.86 3.36
C ILE A 189 4.75 -19.46 4.16
N SER A 190 4.50 -20.12 5.29
CA SER A 190 3.34 -19.79 6.14
C SER A 190 3.44 -18.39 6.75
N LEU A 191 4.66 -17.96 7.11
CA LEU A 191 4.90 -16.61 7.62
C LEU A 191 4.71 -15.55 6.53
N ALA A 192 5.19 -15.79 5.30
CA ALA A 192 5.02 -14.85 4.19
C ALA A 192 3.60 -14.84 3.60
N PHE A 193 2.88 -15.97 3.68
CA PHE A 193 1.54 -16.14 3.13
C PHE A 193 0.59 -16.76 4.16
N PRO A 194 0.13 -16.02 5.19
CA PRO A 194 -0.64 -16.58 6.30
C PRO A 194 -1.93 -17.31 5.88
N PHE A 195 -2.52 -16.93 4.73
CA PHE A 195 -3.72 -17.58 4.18
C PHE A 195 -3.53 -19.09 3.92
N VAL A 196 -2.29 -19.56 3.72
CA VAL A 196 -2.00 -20.99 3.49
C VAL A 196 -2.33 -21.84 4.71
N LEU A 197 -2.46 -21.26 5.91
CA LEU A 197 -2.87 -21.98 7.11
C LEU A 197 -4.39 -22.25 7.16
N ARG A 198 -5.18 -21.68 6.24
CA ARG A 198 -6.65 -21.82 6.21
C ARG A 198 -7.25 -22.20 4.87
N GLY A 199 -6.61 -21.87 3.74
CA GLY A 199 -7.18 -22.12 2.39
C GLY A 199 -7.28 -23.61 2.02
N GLU A 200 -8.00 -23.98 0.97
CA GLU A 200 -8.02 -25.38 0.51
C GLU A 200 -6.68 -25.80 -0.10
N LEU A 201 -6.20 -27.02 0.18
CA LEU A 201 -4.88 -27.49 -0.32
C LEU A 201 -4.84 -27.61 -1.85
N SER A 202 -5.94 -28.01 -2.49
CA SER A 202 -6.00 -28.28 -3.94
C SER A 202 -6.27 -27.04 -4.80
N GLY A 203 -6.57 -25.89 -4.18
CA GLY A 203 -6.90 -24.64 -4.87
C GLY A 203 -5.71 -23.68 -4.93
N GLU A 204 -5.94 -22.45 -4.51
CA GLU A 204 -4.94 -21.37 -4.51
C GLU A 204 -3.65 -21.73 -3.76
N VAL A 205 -3.76 -22.50 -2.67
CA VAL A 205 -2.59 -22.94 -1.92
C VAL A 205 -1.73 -23.91 -2.74
N GLY A 206 -2.36 -24.86 -3.44
CA GLY A 206 -1.64 -25.78 -4.32
C GLY A 206 -0.91 -25.03 -5.43
N ALA A 207 -1.59 -24.08 -6.08
CA ALA A 207 -0.99 -23.24 -7.12
C ALA A 207 0.21 -22.44 -6.60
N LEU A 208 0.10 -21.81 -5.42
CA LEU A 208 1.21 -21.09 -4.80
C LEU A 208 2.41 -22.02 -4.55
N PHE A 209 2.18 -23.20 -4.00
CA PHE A 209 3.24 -24.16 -3.71
C PHE A 209 3.91 -24.69 -4.99
N ASP A 210 3.14 -24.90 -6.05
CA ASP A 210 3.68 -25.28 -7.37
C ASP A 210 4.53 -24.15 -7.98
N ASP A 211 4.08 -22.91 -7.88
CA ASP A 211 4.82 -21.74 -8.37
C ASP A 211 6.10 -21.50 -7.56
N LEU A 212 6.02 -21.55 -6.23
CA LEU A 212 7.20 -21.44 -5.36
C LEU A 212 8.18 -22.58 -5.61
N LYS A 213 7.70 -23.79 -5.92
CA LYS A 213 8.58 -24.90 -6.25
C LYS A 213 9.35 -24.62 -7.54
N ARG A 214 8.70 -24.08 -8.57
CA ARG A 214 9.40 -23.63 -9.79
C ARG A 214 10.45 -22.56 -9.47
N VAL A 215 10.08 -21.57 -8.67
CA VAL A 215 11.00 -20.48 -8.26
C VAL A 215 12.24 -21.04 -7.54
N PHE A 216 12.05 -21.84 -6.49
CA PHE A 216 13.15 -22.26 -5.61
C PHE A 216 13.98 -23.41 -6.18
N VAL A 217 13.36 -24.32 -6.95
CA VAL A 217 14.05 -25.48 -7.52
C VAL A 217 14.68 -25.14 -8.87
N ASP A 218 13.94 -24.46 -9.77
CA ASP A 218 14.46 -24.23 -11.13
C ASP A 218 15.55 -23.14 -11.15
N PHE A 219 15.52 -22.22 -10.18
CA PHE A 219 16.47 -21.11 -10.06
C PHE A 219 17.46 -21.23 -8.89
N ASP A 220 17.50 -22.40 -8.22
CA ASP A 220 18.49 -22.73 -7.19
C ASP A 220 18.53 -21.76 -5.98
N LEU A 221 17.41 -21.08 -5.71
CA LEU A 221 17.27 -20.18 -4.55
C LEU A 221 17.21 -20.97 -3.23
N GLU A 222 16.96 -22.28 -3.28
CA GLU A 222 16.99 -23.15 -2.10
C GLU A 222 18.35 -23.10 -1.37
N SER A 223 19.45 -22.95 -2.12
CA SER A 223 20.81 -22.80 -1.57
C SER A 223 20.98 -21.55 -0.70
N CYS A 224 20.15 -20.51 -0.92
CA CYS A 224 20.21 -19.24 -0.18
C CYS A 224 19.46 -19.29 1.16
N VAL A 225 18.66 -20.32 1.40
CA VAL A 225 17.71 -20.41 2.53
C VAL A 225 17.88 -21.69 3.35
N GLU A 226 18.98 -22.43 3.14
CA GLU A 226 19.22 -23.77 3.69
C GLU A 226 18.91 -23.88 5.19
N GLY A 227 17.80 -24.55 5.51
CA GLY A 227 17.41 -24.90 6.88
C GLY A 227 17.07 -23.73 7.81
N ASN A 228 17.04 -22.48 7.32
CA ASN A 228 16.80 -21.31 8.16
C ASN A 228 15.44 -20.67 7.86
N VAL A 229 14.53 -20.69 8.84
CA VAL A 229 13.20 -20.07 8.73
C VAL A 229 13.29 -18.58 8.45
N ASP A 230 14.23 -17.87 9.08
CA ASP A 230 14.39 -16.43 8.90
C ASP A 230 14.82 -16.10 7.49
N ALA A 231 15.76 -16.88 6.94
CA ALA A 231 16.19 -16.76 5.55
C ALA A 231 15.04 -17.00 4.56
N TRP A 232 14.25 -18.05 4.78
CA TRP A 232 13.06 -18.33 3.95
C TRP A 232 12.05 -17.18 3.97
N TYR A 233 11.74 -16.68 5.16
CA TYR A 233 10.79 -15.60 5.33
C TYR A 233 11.29 -14.31 4.65
N GLU A 234 12.54 -13.91 4.89
CA GLU A 234 13.13 -12.69 4.32
C GLU A 234 13.17 -12.74 2.79
N VAL A 235 13.57 -13.87 2.19
CA VAL A 235 13.60 -14.00 0.73
C VAL A 235 12.19 -13.90 0.12
N LEU A 236 11.19 -14.54 0.74
CA LEU A 236 9.81 -14.46 0.27
C LEU A 236 9.23 -13.05 0.43
N GLU A 237 9.55 -12.37 1.52
CA GLU A 237 9.14 -10.98 1.75
C GLU A 237 9.69 -10.06 0.65
N VAL A 238 10.98 -10.18 0.31
CA VAL A 238 11.59 -9.45 -0.81
C VAL A 238 10.88 -9.77 -2.13
N LEU A 239 10.61 -11.04 -2.38
CA LEU A 239 9.96 -11.48 -3.62
C LEU A 239 8.57 -10.83 -3.74
N VAL A 240 7.78 -10.83 -2.67
CA VAL A 240 6.46 -10.16 -2.61
C VAL A 240 6.62 -8.66 -2.87
N GLN A 241 7.53 -7.99 -2.17
CA GLN A 241 7.78 -6.55 -2.36
C GLN A 241 8.16 -6.21 -3.82
N LYS A 242 9.04 -7.00 -4.46
CA LYS A 242 9.38 -6.79 -5.87
C LYS A 242 8.19 -7.07 -6.78
N ALA A 243 7.46 -8.16 -6.54
CA ALA A 243 6.28 -8.51 -7.33
C ALA A 243 5.25 -7.38 -7.30
N GLU A 244 4.96 -6.84 -6.12
CA GLU A 244 4.05 -5.70 -5.96
C GLU A 244 4.55 -4.45 -6.69
N TYR A 245 5.84 -4.13 -6.54
CA TYR A 245 6.45 -3.01 -7.25
C TYR A 245 6.30 -3.13 -8.77
N PHE A 246 6.63 -4.29 -9.33
CA PHE A 246 6.53 -4.50 -10.78
C PHE A 246 5.09 -4.62 -11.27
N CYS A 247 4.17 -5.12 -10.43
CA CYS A 247 2.73 -5.09 -10.74
C CYS A 247 2.18 -3.66 -10.87
N LYS A 248 2.76 -2.67 -10.17
CA LYS A 248 2.36 -1.26 -10.31
C LYS A 248 2.60 -0.69 -11.71
N PHE A 249 3.38 -1.35 -12.58
CA PHE A 249 3.49 -0.98 -14.00
C PHE A 249 2.19 -1.25 -14.76
N GLY A 250 1.24 -2.02 -14.21
CA GLY A 250 -0.02 -2.35 -14.87
C GLY A 250 0.12 -3.41 -15.95
N VAL A 251 1.23 -4.17 -15.96
CA VAL A 251 1.44 -5.33 -16.83
C VAL A 251 0.79 -6.58 -16.24
N ARG A 252 0.73 -7.66 -17.02
CA ARG A 252 0.17 -8.93 -16.55
C ARG A 252 1.01 -9.51 -15.41
N LYS A 253 0.35 -10.11 -14.42
CA LYS A 253 1.02 -10.74 -13.27
C LYS A 253 1.97 -11.85 -13.71
N GLU A 254 1.61 -12.60 -14.75
CA GLU A 254 2.46 -13.65 -15.34
C GLU A 254 3.78 -13.07 -15.91
N ASP A 255 3.73 -11.87 -16.51
CA ASP A 255 4.93 -11.20 -17.03
C ASP A 255 5.85 -10.74 -15.89
N VAL A 256 5.28 -10.30 -14.77
CA VAL A 256 6.04 -9.98 -13.54
C VAL A 256 6.68 -11.24 -12.97
N GLY A 257 5.93 -12.34 -12.85
CA GLY A 257 6.46 -13.62 -12.43
C GLY A 257 7.64 -14.06 -13.31
N LEU A 258 7.49 -13.98 -14.63
CA LEU A 258 8.57 -14.30 -15.58
C LEU A 258 9.80 -13.40 -15.44
N LEU A 259 9.63 -12.10 -15.15
CA LEU A 259 10.74 -11.19 -14.89
C LEU A 259 11.51 -11.62 -13.64
N LEU A 260 10.81 -11.86 -12.52
CA LEU A 260 11.44 -12.24 -11.25
C LEU A 260 12.15 -13.59 -11.35
N LEU A 261 11.56 -14.54 -12.09
CA LEU A 261 12.15 -15.84 -12.35
C LEU A 261 13.42 -15.72 -13.22
N LYS A 262 13.34 -15.03 -14.37
CA LYS A 262 14.46 -14.97 -15.32
C LYS A 262 15.61 -14.08 -14.85
N LYS A 263 15.36 -13.15 -13.92
CA LYS A 263 16.34 -12.14 -13.47
C LYS A 263 16.34 -11.98 -11.95
N PRO A 264 16.79 -13.01 -11.21
CA PRO A 264 16.80 -12.97 -9.74
C PRO A 264 17.68 -11.84 -9.18
N GLU A 265 18.60 -11.27 -9.95
CA GLU A 265 19.41 -10.10 -9.55
C GLU A 265 18.55 -8.86 -9.25
N ILE A 266 17.28 -8.84 -9.71
CA ILE A 266 16.33 -7.77 -9.42
C ILE A 266 15.89 -7.73 -7.96
N LEU A 267 16.07 -8.84 -7.22
CA LEU A 267 15.77 -8.92 -5.80
C LEU A 267 16.72 -8.02 -4.99
N ASP A 268 17.97 -7.87 -5.44
CA ASP A 268 18.99 -7.01 -4.82
C ASP A 268 18.83 -5.51 -5.18
N PHE A 269 17.97 -5.18 -6.15
CA PHE A 269 17.83 -3.81 -6.63
C PHE A 269 17.08 -2.92 -5.62
N GLN A 270 17.70 -1.84 -5.16
CA GLN A 270 17.10 -0.94 -4.18
C GLN A 270 15.95 -0.11 -4.78
N LEU A 271 14.75 -0.25 -4.22
CA LEU A 271 13.55 0.46 -4.67
C LEU A 271 13.27 1.75 -3.90
N GLU A 272 14.01 1.98 -2.82
CA GLU A 272 13.82 3.12 -1.93
C GLU A 272 15.04 4.03 -1.93
N GLY A 273 14.81 5.33 -1.68
CA GLY A 273 15.88 6.33 -1.53
C GLY A 273 16.54 6.81 -2.84
N GLN A 274 16.50 6.03 -3.93
CA GLN A 274 17.10 6.45 -5.21
C GLN A 274 16.22 7.44 -5.97
N VAL A 275 16.83 8.55 -6.41
CA VAL A 275 16.22 9.56 -7.29
C VAL A 275 16.65 9.29 -8.73
N ILE A 276 15.73 9.49 -9.67
CA ILE A 276 15.95 9.37 -11.11
C ILE A 276 15.60 10.67 -11.82
N SER A 277 16.33 11.01 -12.90
CA SER A 277 15.86 11.96 -13.90
C SER A 277 15.05 11.19 -14.93
N VAL A 278 13.78 11.58 -15.13
CA VAL A 278 12.90 10.89 -16.08
C VAL A 278 13.46 11.00 -17.50
N LYS A 279 13.98 12.17 -17.87
CA LYS A 279 14.56 12.40 -19.20
C LYS A 279 15.83 11.57 -19.41
N GLY A 280 16.74 11.59 -18.44
CA GLY A 280 17.99 10.85 -18.48
C GLY A 280 17.75 9.35 -18.55
N LEU A 281 16.81 8.85 -17.74
CA LEU A 281 16.44 7.43 -17.74
C LEU A 281 15.86 7.00 -19.09
N LEU A 282 14.92 7.76 -19.67
CA LEU A 282 14.35 7.42 -20.98
C LEU A 282 15.42 7.37 -22.09
N LYS A 283 16.35 8.34 -22.09
CA LYS A 283 17.49 8.36 -23.02
C LYS A 283 18.41 7.15 -22.80
N HIS A 284 18.69 6.79 -21.55
CA HIS A 284 19.50 5.63 -21.17
C HIS A 284 18.88 4.31 -21.66
N PHE A 285 17.55 4.21 -21.66
CA PHE A 285 16.81 3.06 -22.20
C PHE A 285 16.64 3.08 -23.72
N GLY A 286 17.16 4.12 -24.39
CA GLY A 286 17.29 4.19 -25.84
C GLY A 286 16.17 4.94 -26.57
N LEU A 287 15.41 5.81 -25.91
CA LEU A 287 14.52 6.75 -26.62
C LEU A 287 15.36 7.72 -27.47
N SER A 288 14.97 7.91 -28.72
CA SER A 288 15.55 8.94 -29.60
C SER A 288 15.21 10.35 -29.12
N ALA A 289 15.97 11.36 -29.58
CA ALA A 289 15.72 12.74 -29.21
C ALA A 289 14.34 13.24 -29.71
N GLU A 290 13.90 12.75 -30.87
CA GLU A 290 12.61 13.06 -31.49
C GLU A 290 11.44 12.46 -30.70
N GLU A 291 11.53 11.18 -30.31
CA GLU A 291 10.54 10.52 -29.45
C GLU A 291 10.45 11.22 -28.09
N LEU A 292 11.60 11.50 -27.48
CA LEU A 292 11.66 12.19 -26.19
C LEU A 292 11.00 13.57 -26.25
N LYS A 293 11.20 14.32 -27.34
CA LYS A 293 10.54 15.61 -27.57
C LYS A 293 9.02 15.46 -27.69
N SER A 294 8.54 14.44 -28.40
CA SER A 294 7.11 14.15 -28.50
C SER A 294 6.49 13.80 -27.15
N VAL A 295 7.16 12.95 -26.37
CA VAL A 295 6.73 12.57 -25.02
C VAL A 295 6.71 13.79 -24.09
N ALA A 296 7.74 14.66 -24.14
CA ALA A 296 7.79 15.89 -23.34
C ALA A 296 6.66 16.87 -23.67
N GLN A 297 6.26 16.96 -24.94
CA GLN A 297 5.14 17.82 -25.36
C GLN A 297 3.79 17.35 -24.79
N ASN A 298 3.56 16.02 -24.79
CA ASN A 298 2.29 15.45 -24.36
C ASN A 298 2.21 15.23 -22.84
N TYR A 299 3.33 14.92 -22.20
CA TYR A 299 3.42 14.48 -20.81
C TYR A 299 4.40 15.30 -19.97
N GLY A 300 4.65 16.57 -20.31
CA GLY A 300 5.63 17.42 -19.63
C GLY A 300 5.52 17.49 -18.10
N HIS A 301 4.33 17.28 -17.52
CA HIS A 301 4.11 17.17 -16.07
C HIS A 301 4.85 16.01 -15.38
N VAL A 302 5.20 14.97 -16.12
CA VAL A 302 5.90 13.79 -15.60
C VAL A 302 7.41 14.01 -15.53
N PHE A 303 7.96 14.93 -16.34
CA PHE A 303 9.40 15.18 -16.44
C PHE A 303 9.99 15.85 -15.19
N GLY A 304 11.31 15.85 -15.09
CA GLY A 304 12.03 16.28 -13.90
C GLY A 304 12.48 15.08 -13.09
N ARG A 305 12.81 15.31 -11.82
CA ARG A 305 13.22 14.25 -10.91
C ARG A 305 12.04 13.50 -10.33
N ASN A 306 12.26 12.24 -9.97
CA ASN A 306 11.32 11.45 -9.21
C ASN A 306 12.04 10.35 -8.42
N LYS A 307 11.36 9.71 -7.47
CA LYS A 307 11.88 8.54 -6.77
C LYS A 307 11.72 7.29 -7.64
N ILE A 308 12.68 6.37 -7.59
CA ILE A 308 12.59 5.06 -8.28
C ILE A 308 11.35 4.27 -7.83
N ALA A 309 10.91 4.46 -6.57
CA ALA A 309 9.67 3.90 -6.02
C ALA A 309 8.41 4.27 -6.84
N ASN A 310 8.42 5.44 -7.48
CA ASN A 310 7.30 5.96 -8.28
C ASN A 310 7.44 5.65 -9.78
N LEU A 311 8.55 5.05 -10.21
CA LEU A 311 8.84 4.73 -11.60
C LEU A 311 7.71 3.98 -12.33
N PRO A 312 7.01 3.00 -11.71
CA PRO A 312 5.88 2.35 -12.36
C PRO A 312 4.78 3.35 -12.77
N HIS A 313 4.42 4.27 -11.87
CA HIS A 313 3.41 5.30 -12.13
C HIS A 313 3.90 6.36 -13.10
N VAL A 314 5.17 6.76 -13.04
CA VAL A 314 5.82 7.65 -14.02
C VAL A 314 5.68 7.07 -15.44
N MET A 315 6.01 5.78 -15.63
CA MET A 315 5.92 5.13 -16.93
C MET A 315 4.47 4.92 -17.38
N ARG A 316 3.54 4.66 -16.45
CA ARG A 316 2.11 4.58 -16.76
C ARG A 316 1.53 5.92 -17.17
N ALA A 317 1.93 7.02 -16.52
CA ALA A 317 1.44 8.36 -16.82
C ALA A 317 1.80 8.80 -18.26
N MET A 318 2.93 8.32 -18.79
CA MET A 318 3.39 8.57 -20.17
C MET A 318 2.95 7.50 -21.18
N GLU A 319 2.19 6.48 -20.77
CA GLU A 319 1.85 5.32 -21.62
C GLU A 319 3.07 4.53 -22.13
N LEU A 320 4.21 4.58 -21.41
CA LEU A 320 5.46 3.88 -21.75
C LEU A 320 5.70 2.62 -20.90
N HIS A 321 4.81 2.31 -19.96
CA HIS A 321 4.96 1.21 -19.01
C HIS A 321 5.21 -0.17 -19.65
N GLU A 322 4.46 -0.57 -20.68
CA GLU A 322 4.69 -1.86 -21.34
C GLU A 322 6.04 -1.89 -22.08
N TRP A 323 6.36 -0.84 -22.82
CA TRP A 323 7.64 -0.72 -23.53
C TRP A 323 8.81 -0.79 -22.56
N PHE A 324 8.75 -0.01 -21.48
CA PHE A 324 9.80 0.05 -20.48
C PHE A 324 9.93 -1.28 -19.71
N PHE A 325 8.81 -1.87 -19.31
CA PHE A 325 8.78 -3.17 -18.64
C PHE A 325 9.37 -4.27 -19.52
N ASN A 326 9.01 -4.32 -20.81
CA ASN A 326 9.60 -5.29 -21.75
C ASN A 326 11.09 -5.04 -21.96
N LYS A 327 11.56 -3.79 -21.97
CA LYS A 327 13.02 -3.49 -21.97
C LYS A 327 13.71 -4.03 -20.73
N ILE A 328 13.09 -3.95 -19.54
CA ILE A 328 13.63 -4.56 -18.32
C ILE A 328 13.57 -6.08 -18.40
N LYS A 329 12.45 -6.67 -18.85
CA LYS A 329 12.23 -8.12 -18.93
C LYS A 329 13.13 -8.79 -19.95
N ASP A 330 13.31 -8.22 -21.13
CA ASP A 330 14.04 -8.83 -22.24
C ASP A 330 15.48 -8.30 -22.38
N GLY A 331 15.75 -7.08 -21.88
CA GLY A 331 17.06 -6.41 -21.99
C GLY A 331 18.04 -6.75 -20.87
N ASN A 332 19.01 -5.88 -20.60
CA ASN A 332 19.96 -6.09 -19.49
C ASN A 332 19.47 -5.34 -18.24
N LEU A 333 19.28 -6.04 -17.12
CA LEU A 333 18.89 -5.43 -15.83
C LEU A 333 19.88 -4.35 -15.39
N HIS A 334 21.16 -4.49 -15.78
CA HIS A 334 22.15 -3.46 -15.56
C HIS A 334 21.73 -2.10 -16.12
N LEU A 335 20.84 -1.98 -17.11
CA LEU A 335 20.36 -0.67 -17.56
C LEU A 335 19.62 0.10 -16.46
N LEU A 336 18.82 -0.58 -15.64
CA LEU A 336 18.15 0.05 -14.50
C LEU A 336 19.14 0.29 -13.35
N ALA A 337 19.97 -0.71 -13.04
CA ALA A 337 20.92 -0.64 -11.92
C ALA A 337 22.12 0.31 -12.16
N SER A 338 22.53 0.49 -13.42
CA SER A 338 23.63 1.40 -13.80
C SER A 338 23.19 2.84 -13.97
N TYR A 339 21.88 3.11 -13.96
CA TYR A 339 21.40 4.47 -14.04
C TYR A 339 21.63 5.18 -12.69
N ALA A 340 22.72 5.94 -12.64
CA ALA A 340 22.97 6.89 -11.57
C ALA A 340 22.80 8.31 -12.13
N ILE A 341 22.04 9.15 -11.43
CA ILE A 341 22.09 10.59 -11.65
C ILE A 341 23.54 11.00 -11.42
N SER A 342 24.24 11.33 -12.51
CA SER A 342 25.67 11.62 -12.46
C SER A 342 25.93 13.06 -12.01
N ASP A 343 24.92 13.93 -12.20
CA ASP A 343 24.96 15.35 -11.84
C ASP A 343 23.80 15.68 -10.87
N PRO A 344 24.10 16.12 -9.63
CA PRO A 344 23.10 16.55 -8.65
C PRO A 344 22.22 17.73 -9.08
N ASP A 345 22.48 18.35 -10.24
CA ASP A 345 21.63 19.38 -10.88
C ASP A 345 20.94 18.89 -12.18
N GLU A 346 21.13 17.63 -12.60
CA GLU A 346 20.43 17.03 -13.76
C GLU A 346 18.91 17.07 -13.59
N ASP A 347 18.19 17.64 -14.56
CA ASP A 347 16.73 17.80 -14.55
C ASP A 347 16.17 18.54 -13.32
N LEU A 348 17.00 19.35 -12.66
CA LEU A 348 16.53 20.20 -11.58
C LEU A 348 15.77 21.42 -12.12
N ASP A 349 14.58 21.67 -11.57
CA ASP A 349 13.75 22.82 -11.90
C ASP A 349 13.87 23.87 -10.78
N GLU A 350 14.46 25.03 -11.09
CA GLU A 350 14.66 26.10 -10.10
C GLU A 350 13.33 26.66 -9.56
N ASN A 351 12.28 26.73 -10.39
CA ASN A 351 10.97 27.18 -9.90
C ASN A 351 10.39 26.18 -8.89
N TYR A 352 10.60 24.89 -9.14
CA TYR A 352 10.22 23.83 -8.20
C TYR A 352 11.01 23.96 -6.89
N ARG A 353 12.34 24.12 -6.96
CA ARG A 353 13.22 24.31 -5.80
C ARG A 353 12.80 25.53 -4.96
N ASP A 354 12.64 26.69 -5.59
CA ASP A 354 12.20 27.92 -4.93
C ASP A 354 10.82 27.77 -4.26
N SER A 355 9.90 27.05 -4.94
CA SER A 355 8.57 26.78 -4.40
C SER A 355 8.62 25.86 -3.19
N LEU A 356 9.51 24.86 -3.18
CA LEU A 356 9.74 23.97 -2.05
C LEU A 356 10.22 24.75 -0.82
N GLU A 357 11.18 25.66 -0.99
CA GLU A 357 11.64 26.48 0.13
C GLU A 357 10.52 27.41 0.65
N ARG A 358 9.69 27.94 -0.25
CA ARG A 358 8.52 28.74 0.14
C ARG A 358 7.52 27.90 0.94
N ILE A 359 7.25 26.66 0.54
CA ILE A 359 6.35 25.74 1.23
C ILE A 359 6.85 25.47 2.65
N GLN A 360 8.16 25.23 2.82
CA GLN A 360 8.76 25.00 4.13
C GLN A 360 8.59 26.18 5.10
N ARG A 361 8.53 27.41 4.58
CA ARG A 361 8.32 28.64 5.37
C ARG A 361 6.84 28.97 5.64
N THR A 362 5.90 28.17 5.14
CA THR A 362 4.46 28.39 5.39
C THR A 362 4.04 27.96 6.81
N ARG A 363 2.81 28.32 7.22
CA ARG A 363 2.25 27.89 8.51
C ARG A 363 1.93 26.40 8.57
N THR A 364 1.71 25.75 7.43
CA THR A 364 1.28 24.35 7.31
C THR A 364 2.14 23.57 6.29
N PRO A 365 3.47 23.49 6.51
CA PRO A 365 4.39 22.89 5.56
C PRO A 365 4.09 21.40 5.37
N MET A 366 3.80 20.67 6.46
CA MET A 366 3.51 19.24 6.40
C MET A 366 2.30 18.89 5.53
N HIS A 367 1.21 19.65 5.65
CA HIS A 367 0.02 19.39 4.84
C HIS A 367 0.28 19.58 3.34
N THR A 368 1.04 20.62 2.99
CA THR A 368 1.40 20.90 1.59
C THR A 368 2.41 19.89 1.06
N MET A 369 3.37 19.46 1.90
CA MET A 369 4.35 18.44 1.55
C MET A 369 3.67 17.08 1.28
N ASN A 370 2.73 16.66 2.11
CA ASN A 370 1.99 15.41 1.90
C ASN A 370 1.17 15.43 0.59
N LYS A 371 0.64 16.59 0.18
CA LYS A 371 -0.02 16.74 -1.13
C LYS A 371 0.97 16.63 -2.29
N LEU A 372 2.18 17.18 -2.11
CA LEU A 372 3.25 17.11 -3.11
C LEU A 372 3.77 15.67 -3.25
N GLU A 373 3.95 14.96 -2.13
CA GLU A 373 4.29 13.52 -2.13
C GLU A 373 3.24 12.68 -2.84
N PHE A 374 1.94 12.98 -2.63
CA PHE A 374 0.86 12.36 -3.39
C PHE A 374 1.00 12.59 -4.90
N LEU A 375 1.29 13.81 -5.34
CA LEU A 375 1.50 14.11 -6.76
C LEU A 375 2.66 13.30 -7.35
N HIS A 376 3.77 13.19 -6.62
CA HIS A 376 4.90 12.35 -7.03
C HIS A 376 4.53 10.87 -7.09
N ALA A 377 3.75 10.37 -6.13
CA ALA A 377 3.31 8.98 -6.08
C ALA A 377 2.47 8.58 -7.31
N ILE A 378 1.67 9.51 -7.86
CA ILE A 378 0.89 9.28 -9.09
C ILE A 378 1.67 9.62 -10.39
N GLY A 379 2.95 9.95 -10.29
CA GLY A 379 3.86 10.10 -11.43
C GLY A 379 4.18 11.53 -11.87
N PHE A 380 3.77 12.58 -11.13
CA PHE A 380 4.21 13.95 -11.45
C PHE A 380 5.67 14.16 -11.02
N GLY A 381 6.48 14.75 -11.90
CA GLY A 381 7.89 15.00 -11.61
C GLY A 381 8.14 16.28 -10.82
N GLU A 382 9.37 16.47 -10.36
CA GLU A 382 9.84 17.71 -9.74
C GLU A 382 9.99 18.81 -10.79
N ASN A 383 8.90 19.54 -11.07
CA ASN A 383 8.87 20.60 -12.08
C ASN A 383 7.82 21.70 -11.76
N ALA A 384 7.87 22.80 -12.49
CA ALA A 384 6.94 23.93 -12.34
C ALA A 384 5.45 23.57 -12.56
N LEU A 385 5.14 22.59 -13.42
CA LEU A 385 3.76 22.15 -13.66
C LEU A 385 3.17 21.46 -12.43
N THR A 386 3.98 20.67 -11.72
CA THR A 386 3.58 20.02 -10.46
C THR A 386 3.25 21.05 -9.39
N ILE A 387 4.06 22.10 -9.24
CA ILE A 387 3.75 23.21 -8.31
C ILE A 387 2.43 23.90 -8.69
N LYS A 388 2.21 24.14 -9.99
CA LYS A 388 0.96 24.76 -10.47
C LYS A 388 -0.25 23.90 -10.13
N VAL A 389 -0.16 22.59 -10.27
CA VAL A 389 -1.24 21.66 -9.89
C VAL A 389 -1.44 21.68 -8.37
N LEU A 390 -0.34 21.65 -7.60
CA LEU A 390 -0.36 21.66 -6.14
C LEU A 390 -1.11 22.87 -5.55
N THR A 391 -0.97 24.05 -6.18
CA THR A 391 -1.64 25.28 -5.71
C THR A 391 -3.17 25.22 -5.84
N ASP A 392 -3.69 24.44 -6.80
CA ASP A 392 -5.13 24.29 -7.06
C ASP A 392 -5.73 23.04 -6.41
N LEU A 393 -4.93 22.21 -5.73
CA LEU A 393 -5.37 20.99 -5.07
C LEU A 393 -5.85 21.21 -3.63
N HIS A 394 -7.00 20.60 -3.33
CA HIS A 394 -7.67 20.67 -2.03
C HIS A 394 -7.89 19.26 -1.46
N GLY A 395 -7.58 19.09 -0.17
CA GLY A 395 -7.71 17.83 0.57
C GLY A 395 -6.36 17.33 1.10
N THR A 396 -6.39 16.30 1.94
CA THR A 396 -5.19 15.59 2.39
C THR A 396 -4.69 14.61 1.33
N GLY A 397 -3.45 14.13 1.44
CA GLY A 397 -2.92 13.11 0.52
C GLY A 397 -3.78 11.84 0.45
N SER A 398 -4.32 11.39 1.59
CA SER A 398 -5.23 10.22 1.66
C SER A 398 -6.56 10.46 0.96
N GLU A 399 -7.20 11.63 1.18
CA GLU A 399 -8.43 11.99 0.49
C GLU A 399 -8.23 12.10 -1.04
N LEU A 400 -7.09 12.63 -1.47
CA LEU A 400 -6.75 12.73 -2.88
C LEU A 400 -6.54 11.34 -3.50
N GLN A 401 -5.88 10.43 -2.79
CA GLN A 401 -5.69 9.04 -3.21
C GLN A 401 -7.02 8.32 -3.36
N GLU A 402 -7.93 8.43 -2.39
CA GLU A 402 -9.26 7.81 -2.45
C GLU A 402 -10.06 8.27 -3.68
N ARG A 403 -9.97 9.57 -4.02
CA ARG A 403 -10.63 10.13 -5.20
C ARG A 403 -10.00 9.62 -6.51
N VAL A 404 -8.67 9.48 -6.57
CA VAL A 404 -7.99 8.86 -7.71
C VAL A 404 -8.40 7.39 -7.85
N ASP A 405 -8.39 6.63 -6.77
CA ASP A 405 -8.76 5.22 -6.76
C ASP A 405 -10.21 5.02 -7.20
N CYS A 406 -11.13 5.91 -6.80
CA CYS A 406 -12.51 5.91 -7.27
C CYS A 406 -12.60 6.06 -8.80
N LEU A 407 -11.87 7.03 -9.37
CA LEU A 407 -11.87 7.30 -10.81
C LEU A 407 -11.24 6.14 -11.61
N LEU A 408 -10.15 5.54 -11.09
CA LEU A 408 -9.51 4.39 -11.70
C LEU A 408 -10.39 3.13 -11.62
N ARG A 409 -11.03 2.88 -10.48
CA ARG A 409 -11.95 1.74 -10.28
C ARG A 409 -13.15 1.82 -11.21
N TYR A 410 -13.61 3.02 -11.54
CA TYR A 410 -14.66 3.22 -12.54
C TYR A 410 -14.23 2.85 -13.97
N GLY A 411 -12.92 2.86 -14.25
CA GLY A 411 -12.35 2.49 -15.55
C GLY A 411 -11.69 3.65 -16.31
N ILE A 412 -11.45 4.80 -15.68
CA ILE A 412 -10.65 5.86 -16.32
C ILE A 412 -9.19 5.39 -16.41
N VAL A 413 -8.61 5.46 -17.61
CA VAL A 413 -7.22 5.08 -17.85
C VAL A 413 -6.27 6.01 -17.08
N PHE A 414 -5.25 5.42 -16.43
CA PHE A 414 -4.33 6.14 -15.54
C PHE A 414 -3.65 7.36 -16.18
N SER A 415 -3.10 7.20 -17.38
CA SER A 415 -2.46 8.30 -18.13
C SER A 415 -3.43 9.45 -18.43
N LYS A 416 -4.66 9.11 -18.81
CA LYS A 416 -5.73 10.08 -19.08
C LYS A 416 -6.10 10.82 -17.81
N LEU A 417 -6.23 10.11 -16.69
CA LEU A 417 -6.49 10.71 -15.39
C LEU A 417 -5.38 11.71 -14.99
N CYS A 418 -4.09 11.35 -15.13
CA CYS A 418 -2.99 12.29 -14.85
C CYS A 418 -3.06 13.54 -15.75
N SER A 419 -3.39 13.37 -17.04
CA SER A 419 -3.60 14.47 -17.97
C SER A 419 -4.82 15.34 -17.60
N MET A 420 -5.89 14.74 -17.07
CA MET A 420 -7.06 15.47 -16.55
C MET A 420 -6.69 16.27 -15.29
N ILE A 421 -5.99 15.66 -14.33
CA ILE A 421 -5.52 16.31 -13.09
C ILE A 421 -4.61 17.49 -13.42
N ARG A 422 -3.66 17.31 -14.35
CA ARG A 422 -2.77 18.38 -14.82
C ARG A 422 -3.54 19.59 -15.35
N ARG A 423 -4.61 19.36 -16.12
CA ARG A 423 -5.40 20.42 -16.76
C ARG A 423 -6.44 21.02 -15.81
N MET A 424 -6.99 20.21 -14.91
CA MET A 424 -8.10 20.56 -14.03
C MET A 424 -7.95 19.85 -12.67
N PRO A 425 -7.06 20.33 -11.78
CA PRO A 425 -6.83 19.69 -10.47
C PRO A 425 -8.10 19.62 -9.62
N LYS A 426 -9.02 20.57 -9.83
CA LYS A 426 -10.32 20.67 -9.14
C LYS A 426 -11.23 19.46 -9.33
N ILE A 427 -10.97 18.55 -10.27
CA ILE A 427 -11.73 17.29 -10.33
C ILE A 427 -11.58 16.48 -9.03
N LEU A 428 -10.42 16.58 -8.37
CA LEU A 428 -10.14 15.92 -7.09
C LEU A 428 -10.67 16.70 -5.88
N SER A 429 -11.52 17.71 -6.05
CA SER A 429 -12.12 18.43 -4.92
C SER A 429 -13.51 17.90 -4.53
N GLN A 430 -14.00 16.89 -5.25
CA GLN A 430 -15.33 16.30 -5.06
C GLN A 430 -15.25 15.03 -4.20
N LYS A 431 -16.32 14.72 -3.47
CA LYS A 431 -16.42 13.45 -2.74
C LYS A 431 -16.50 12.25 -3.70
N PRO A 432 -15.91 11.09 -3.37
CA PRO A 432 -15.95 9.90 -4.23
C PRO A 432 -17.35 9.50 -4.69
N GLU A 433 -18.36 9.55 -3.81
CA GLU A 433 -19.74 9.17 -4.13
C GLU A 433 -20.33 10.08 -5.21
N ILE A 434 -20.01 11.37 -5.14
CA ILE A 434 -20.47 12.37 -6.11
C ILE A 434 -19.77 12.20 -7.45
N LEU A 435 -18.48 11.85 -7.46
CA LEU A 435 -17.76 11.52 -8.69
C LEU A 435 -18.39 10.31 -9.37
N GLN A 436 -18.65 9.25 -8.61
CA GLN A 436 -19.29 8.04 -9.14
C GLN A 436 -20.68 8.32 -9.71
N GLN A 437 -21.52 9.12 -9.02
CA GLN A 437 -22.83 9.53 -9.54
C GLN A 437 -22.74 10.32 -10.85
N LYS A 438 -21.74 11.21 -10.98
CA LYS A 438 -21.51 11.97 -12.22
C LYS A 438 -21.08 11.04 -13.37
N LEU A 439 -20.23 10.05 -13.08
CA LEU A 439 -19.77 9.09 -14.08
C LEU A 439 -20.89 8.14 -14.51
N ASN A 440 -21.72 7.67 -13.58
CA ASN A 440 -22.94 6.89 -13.90
C ASN A 440 -23.86 7.70 -14.80
N TYR A 441 -24.12 8.96 -14.47
CA TYR A 441 -24.95 9.81 -15.32
C TYR A 441 -24.37 9.96 -16.74
N LEU A 442 -23.05 10.16 -16.85
CA LEU A 442 -22.38 10.29 -18.14
C LEU A 442 -22.51 9.01 -19.00
N CYS A 443 -22.36 7.84 -18.40
CA CYS A 443 -22.36 6.58 -19.14
C CYS A 443 -23.78 6.04 -19.38
N GLU A 444 -24.65 6.12 -18.37
CA GLU A 444 -25.97 5.49 -18.37
C GLU A 444 -27.05 6.40 -18.95
N ASP A 445 -27.17 7.65 -18.46
CA ASP A 445 -28.20 8.58 -18.93
C ASP A 445 -27.77 9.29 -20.21
N MET A 446 -26.52 9.75 -20.29
CA MET A 446 -26.02 10.49 -21.45
C MET A 446 -25.49 9.59 -22.57
N LYS A 447 -25.42 8.26 -22.32
CA LYS A 447 -24.91 7.25 -23.26
C LYS A 447 -23.55 7.60 -23.86
N SER A 448 -22.69 8.26 -23.07
CA SER A 448 -21.38 8.74 -23.51
C SER A 448 -20.25 7.88 -22.97
N SER A 449 -19.13 7.83 -23.69
CA SER A 449 -17.92 7.13 -23.28
C SER A 449 -17.12 7.94 -22.25
N LEU A 450 -16.40 7.25 -21.35
CA LEU A 450 -15.43 7.89 -20.46
C LEU A 450 -14.35 8.66 -21.21
N GLN A 451 -14.04 8.28 -22.45
CA GLN A 451 -13.11 9.01 -23.32
C GLN A 451 -13.55 10.46 -23.58
N TYR A 452 -14.84 10.78 -23.42
CA TYR A 452 -15.33 12.15 -23.52
C TYR A 452 -14.68 13.08 -22.47
N LEU A 453 -14.27 12.55 -21.33
CA LEU A 453 -13.57 13.30 -20.27
C LEU A 453 -12.16 13.74 -20.70
N ASP A 454 -11.56 13.12 -21.72
CA ASP A 454 -10.30 13.58 -22.29
C ASP A 454 -10.46 14.96 -22.93
N ILE A 455 -11.63 15.23 -23.51
CA ILE A 455 -11.97 16.50 -24.14
C ILE A 455 -12.53 17.48 -23.09
N PHE A 456 -13.41 17.02 -22.20
CA PHE A 456 -14.12 17.86 -21.25
C PHE A 456 -14.02 17.38 -19.79
N PRO A 457 -12.82 17.43 -19.17
CA PRO A 457 -12.62 16.96 -17.79
C PRO A 457 -13.39 17.80 -16.76
N SER A 458 -13.63 19.08 -17.05
CA SER A 458 -14.40 19.96 -16.18
C SER A 458 -15.86 19.54 -15.99
N PHE A 459 -16.37 18.57 -16.77
CA PHE A 459 -17.65 17.92 -16.51
C PHE A 459 -17.78 17.51 -15.02
N LEU A 460 -16.72 16.91 -14.47
CA LEU A 460 -16.68 16.42 -13.09
C LEU A 460 -16.70 17.55 -12.04
N CYS A 461 -16.42 18.79 -12.43
CA CYS A 461 -16.44 19.95 -11.53
C CYS A 461 -17.84 20.56 -11.38
N PHE A 462 -18.77 20.33 -12.31
CA PHE A 462 -20.11 20.93 -12.25
C PHE A 462 -21.03 20.15 -11.31
N ASN A 463 -22.03 20.84 -10.74
CA ASN A 463 -23.03 20.21 -9.89
C ASN A 463 -23.96 19.32 -10.73
N LEU A 464 -24.17 18.07 -10.29
CA LEU A 464 -24.93 17.08 -11.03
C LEU A 464 -26.41 17.48 -11.16
N ASP A 465 -27.07 17.74 -10.04
CA ASP A 465 -28.53 17.93 -10.01
C ASP A 465 -28.98 19.33 -10.39
N ASN A 466 -28.18 20.35 -10.10
CA ASN A 466 -28.54 21.74 -10.36
C ASN A 466 -28.07 22.25 -11.72
N ARG A 467 -27.11 21.58 -12.37
CA ARG A 467 -26.51 22.09 -13.62
C ARG A 467 -26.42 21.05 -14.72
N ILE A 468 -25.82 19.89 -14.46
CA ILE A 468 -25.62 18.87 -15.51
C ILE A 468 -26.97 18.30 -15.96
N LYS A 469 -27.71 17.67 -15.04
CA LYS A 469 -28.98 17.00 -15.36
C LYS A 469 -30.01 17.95 -15.99
N PRO A 470 -30.30 19.14 -15.43
CA PRO A 470 -31.35 20.00 -15.98
C PRO A 470 -31.01 20.47 -17.40
N ARG A 471 -29.77 20.93 -17.63
CA ARG A 471 -29.37 21.45 -18.93
C ARG A 471 -29.25 20.36 -19.99
N HIS A 472 -28.75 19.18 -19.62
CA HIS A 472 -28.70 18.03 -20.52
C HIS A 472 -30.10 17.60 -20.94
N ARG A 473 -31.00 17.35 -19.98
CA ARG A 473 -32.38 16.90 -20.27
C ARG A 473 -33.15 17.90 -21.12
N PHE A 474 -33.02 19.19 -20.83
CA PHE A 474 -33.68 20.21 -21.64
C PHE A 474 -33.11 20.28 -23.07
N HIS A 475 -31.80 20.13 -23.22
CA HIS A 475 -31.19 20.07 -24.55
C HIS A 475 -31.63 18.84 -25.35
N MET A 476 -31.73 17.66 -24.71
CA MET A 476 -32.26 16.46 -25.34
C MET A 476 -33.72 16.63 -25.75
N TRP A 477 -34.56 17.17 -24.86
CA TRP A 477 -35.96 17.48 -25.14
C TRP A 477 -36.14 18.42 -26.35
N LEU A 478 -35.29 19.44 -26.48
CA LEU A 478 -35.29 20.32 -27.67
C LEU A 478 -34.89 19.57 -28.94
N THR A 479 -33.91 18.67 -28.84
CA THR A 479 -33.37 17.90 -29.96
C THR A 479 -34.38 16.87 -30.47
N GLU A 480 -35.01 16.12 -29.56
CA GLU A 480 -36.06 15.12 -29.86
C GLU A 480 -37.28 15.74 -30.55
N ARG A 481 -37.58 17.02 -30.26
CA ARG A 481 -38.67 17.76 -30.90
C ARG A 481 -38.27 18.45 -32.20
N GLY A 482 -37.04 18.25 -32.69
CA GLY A 482 -36.54 18.87 -33.92
C GLY A 482 -36.35 20.39 -33.83
N LEU A 483 -36.26 20.95 -32.62
CA LEU A 483 -36.07 22.39 -32.40
C LEU A 483 -34.59 22.81 -32.45
N CYS A 484 -33.66 21.85 -32.40
CA CYS A 484 -32.23 22.09 -32.57
C CYS A 484 -31.83 21.93 -34.04
N LYS A 485 -31.45 23.03 -34.70
CA LYS A 485 -30.95 23.03 -36.09
C LYS A 485 -29.50 22.54 -36.24
N HIS A 486 -28.74 22.53 -35.14
CA HIS A 486 -27.33 22.17 -35.10
C HIS A 486 -27.07 21.21 -33.94
N GLU A 487 -26.12 20.29 -34.12
CA GLU A 487 -25.62 19.43 -33.05
C GLU A 487 -24.72 20.25 -32.11
N TYR A 488 -25.16 20.43 -30.86
CA TYR A 488 -24.36 21.08 -29.84
C TYR A 488 -23.67 20.03 -28.98
N SER A 489 -22.38 20.21 -28.72
CA SER A 489 -21.69 19.37 -27.74
C SER A 489 -22.22 19.63 -26.33
N ILE A 490 -22.29 18.58 -25.51
CA ILE A 490 -22.64 18.68 -24.09
C ILE A 490 -21.73 19.68 -23.36
N ALA A 491 -20.43 19.68 -23.67
CA ALA A 491 -19.49 20.64 -23.11
C ALA A 491 -19.95 22.08 -23.36
N SER A 492 -20.40 22.40 -24.57
CA SER A 492 -20.95 23.72 -24.88
C SER A 492 -22.15 24.02 -23.97
N ILE A 493 -23.10 23.11 -23.84
CA ILE A 493 -24.34 23.29 -23.06
C ILE A 493 -24.08 23.43 -21.56
N VAL A 494 -23.24 22.57 -20.98
CA VAL A 494 -23.01 22.47 -19.53
C VAL A 494 -21.99 23.50 -19.04
N ALA A 495 -20.91 23.73 -19.78
CA ALA A 495 -19.78 24.52 -19.29
C ALA A 495 -20.06 26.04 -19.21
N THR A 496 -21.00 26.55 -20.01
CA THR A 496 -21.26 27.99 -20.09
C THR A 496 -21.96 28.57 -18.87
N SER A 497 -21.72 29.84 -18.55
CA SER A 497 -22.46 30.56 -17.50
C SER A 497 -23.97 30.57 -17.76
N ASP A 498 -24.79 30.80 -16.73
CA ASP A 498 -26.26 30.84 -16.88
C ASP A 498 -26.70 31.86 -17.94
N LYS A 499 -26.11 33.07 -17.91
CA LYS A 499 -26.35 34.11 -18.93
C LYS A 499 -26.06 33.60 -20.35
N SER A 500 -24.92 32.95 -20.54
CA SER A 500 -24.50 32.45 -21.86
C SER A 500 -25.30 31.22 -22.30
N PHE A 501 -25.74 30.40 -21.34
CA PHE A 501 -26.62 29.26 -21.61
C PHE A 501 -27.98 29.74 -22.11
N VAL A 502 -28.60 30.72 -21.43
CA VAL A 502 -29.88 31.31 -21.88
C VAL A 502 -29.74 32.00 -23.24
N ALA A 503 -28.65 32.74 -23.47
CA ALA A 503 -28.37 33.34 -24.77
C ALA A 503 -28.26 32.26 -25.87
N ARG A 504 -27.60 31.13 -25.59
CA ARG A 504 -27.53 30.01 -26.53
C ARG A 504 -28.91 29.38 -26.78
N LEU A 505 -29.73 29.22 -25.75
CA LEU A 505 -31.11 28.72 -25.94
C LEU A 505 -31.89 29.61 -26.91
N HIS A 506 -31.75 30.93 -26.80
CA HIS A 506 -32.40 31.86 -27.73
C HIS A 506 -31.93 31.68 -29.19
N VAL A 507 -30.65 31.36 -29.40
CA VAL A 507 -30.09 31.03 -30.72
C VAL A 507 -30.63 29.71 -31.26
N ILE A 508 -30.83 28.71 -30.39
CA ILE A 508 -31.43 27.42 -30.76
C ILE A 508 -32.88 27.63 -31.21
N HIS A 509 -33.69 28.32 -30.39
CA HIS A 509 -35.07 28.66 -30.69
C HIS A 509 -35.51 29.91 -29.91
N PRO A 510 -36.21 30.89 -30.52
CA PRO A 510 -36.62 32.13 -29.86
C PRO A 510 -37.37 31.93 -28.53
N ASP A 511 -38.23 30.91 -28.46
CA ASP A 511 -39.02 30.58 -27.26
C ASP A 511 -38.35 29.61 -26.26
N ALA A 512 -37.20 29.01 -26.61
CA ALA A 512 -36.51 28.08 -25.71
C ALA A 512 -36.16 28.68 -24.32
N PRO A 513 -35.79 29.96 -24.18
CA PRO A 513 -35.60 30.58 -22.86
C PRO A 513 -36.85 30.57 -21.98
N LYS A 514 -38.05 30.77 -22.55
CA LYS A 514 -39.30 30.73 -21.78
C LYS A 514 -39.60 29.30 -21.35
N LEU A 515 -39.50 28.36 -22.29
CA LEU A 515 -39.69 26.93 -22.03
C LEU A 515 -38.71 26.40 -20.97
N TRP A 516 -37.48 26.91 -20.94
CA TRP A 516 -36.50 26.56 -19.91
C TRP A 516 -36.93 26.97 -18.50
N VAL A 517 -37.55 28.15 -18.34
CA VAL A 517 -38.06 28.60 -17.04
C VAL A 517 -39.16 27.67 -16.54
N ASP A 518 -40.06 27.26 -17.43
CA ASP A 518 -41.16 26.34 -17.09
C ASP A 518 -40.64 24.93 -16.80
N PHE A 519 -39.68 24.45 -17.59
CA PHE A 519 -38.98 23.17 -17.39
C PHE A 519 -38.20 23.13 -16.07
N SER A 520 -37.60 24.26 -15.67
CA SER A 520 -36.83 24.35 -14.41
C SER A 520 -37.73 24.40 -13.16
N ARG A 521 -38.99 24.82 -13.31
CA ARG A 521 -39.99 24.85 -12.23
C ARG A 521 -40.60 23.48 -11.93
N THR A 522 -40.63 22.59 -12.93
CA THR A 522 -41.14 21.22 -12.82
C THR A 522 -40.05 20.26 -12.33
N LYS A 523 -39.61 20.37 -11.07
CA LYS A 523 -38.67 19.40 -10.47
C LYS A 523 -39.38 18.07 -10.14
N SER A 524 -39.62 17.20 -11.12
CA SER A 524 -40.06 15.80 -10.94
C SER A 524 -39.88 15.02 -12.25
N PRO A 525 -39.53 13.72 -12.25
CA PRO A 525 -39.20 13.01 -13.48
C PRO A 525 -40.46 12.87 -14.34
N LEU A 526 -40.34 13.19 -15.63
CA LEU A 526 -41.27 12.71 -16.64
C LEU A 526 -41.30 11.19 -16.49
N LYS A 527 -42.41 10.67 -15.96
CA LYS A 527 -42.72 9.25 -16.03
C LYS A 527 -42.81 8.90 -17.50
N ASP A 528 -42.04 7.90 -17.90
CA ASP A 528 -42.30 7.17 -19.12
C ASP A 528 -43.73 6.62 -19.07
N GLY A 529 -44.46 6.84 -20.17
CA GLY A 529 -45.74 6.20 -20.45
C GLY A 529 -46.97 7.02 -20.06
N GLU A 530 -47.57 7.67 -21.03
CA GLU A 530 -48.96 7.41 -21.42
C GLU A 530 -49.25 8.07 -22.79
N GLN A 531 -49.41 7.17 -23.78
CA GLN A 531 -50.05 7.25 -25.11
C GLN A 531 -49.94 8.52 -25.97
#